data_AF-A0A1S4EE31-F1
#
_entry.id   AF-A0A1S4EE31-F1
#
_cell.length_a   1.000
_cell.length_b   1.000
_cell.length_c   1.000
_cell.angle_alpha   90.00
_cell.angle_beta   90.00
_cell.angle_gamma   90.00
#
_symmetry.space_group_name_H-M   'P 1'
#
loop_
_entity.id
_entity.type
_entity.pdbx_description
1 polymer ?
#
loop_
_entity_poly.entity_id
_entity_poly.type
_entity_poly.pdbx_seq_one_letter_code
_entity_poly.pdbx_strand_id
1 'polypeptide(L)'
;MSSNKRKGDHYRKEFKLEVISYAAKTSITKAAEKFNVHHSSISLWIQEKKLQDRISAGDGDHETCGDLNIGKLCESSFIDWLTNNLSTLTYESIREQVNLLKIIYQNIPTWLSNYSDRLEVPDLKNSTVHTLYPPQFKSLVVSFSDLSKLSQSHVSKIFRISRKQLSEWQKTYKLKGNFKV
;
A
#
# COMPACT_ATOMS: atom_id res chain seq x y z
N MET A 1 -11.71 -22.20 -20.84
CA MET A 1 -11.65 -21.42 -19.58
C MET A 1 -10.19 -21.17 -19.27
N SER A 2 -9.65 -20.02 -19.68
CA SER A 2 -8.20 -19.79 -19.71
C SER A 2 -7.69 -19.27 -18.37
N SER A 3 -6.79 -20.04 -17.75
CA SER A 3 -6.08 -19.69 -16.53
C SER A 3 -4.99 -18.66 -16.85
N ASN A 4 -5.21 -17.40 -16.49
CA ASN A 4 -4.18 -16.36 -16.57
C ASN A 4 -3.12 -16.57 -15.48
N LYS A 5 -2.23 -17.54 -15.68
CA LYS A 5 -1.03 -17.70 -14.86
C LYS A 5 -0.02 -16.60 -15.22
N ARG A 6 0.17 -15.64 -14.30
CA ARG A 6 1.22 -14.61 -14.43
C ARG A 6 2.60 -15.27 -14.35
N LYS A 7 3.56 -14.80 -15.15
CA LYS A 7 4.99 -15.13 -15.02
C LYS A 7 5.48 -14.65 -13.64
N GLY A 8 5.52 -15.54 -12.66
CA GLY A 8 6.00 -15.22 -11.31
C GLY A 8 5.34 -16.02 -10.19
N ASP A 9 4.14 -16.58 -10.41
CA ASP A 9 3.42 -17.35 -9.40
C ASP A 9 3.74 -18.85 -9.52
N HIS A 10 5.03 -19.20 -9.42
CA HIS A 10 5.50 -20.58 -9.59
C HIS A 10 5.26 -21.46 -8.34
N TYR A 11 4.96 -20.85 -7.20
CA TYR A 11 4.90 -21.54 -5.92
C TYR A 11 3.46 -21.77 -5.48
N ARG A 12 3.13 -23.02 -5.13
CA ARG A 12 1.81 -23.39 -4.61
C ARG A 12 1.58 -22.78 -3.22
N LYS A 13 0.31 -22.57 -2.87
CA LYS A 13 -0.08 -21.96 -1.59
C LYS A 13 0.43 -22.76 -0.39
N GLU A 14 0.34 -24.08 -0.45
CA GLU A 14 0.78 -24.99 0.61
C GLU A 14 2.29 -24.86 0.84
N PHE A 15 3.06 -24.77 -0.25
CA PHE A 15 4.50 -24.57 -0.21
C PHE A 15 4.86 -23.22 0.43
N LYS A 16 4.19 -22.13 0.02
CA LYS A 16 4.41 -20.81 0.63
C LYS A 16 4.15 -20.86 2.14
N LEU A 17 3.07 -21.51 2.57
CA LEU A 17 2.73 -21.66 4.00
C LEU A 17 3.75 -22.49 4.78
N GLU A 18 4.29 -23.55 4.18
CA GLU A 18 5.35 -24.37 4.77
C GLU A 18 6.63 -23.56 4.97
N VAL A 19 7.04 -22.81 3.94
CA VAL A 19 8.23 -21.93 3.98
C VAL A 19 8.05 -20.86 5.06
N ILE A 20 6.88 -20.22 5.13
CA ILE A 20 6.57 -19.21 6.17
C ILE A 20 6.62 -19.85 7.56
N SER A 21 6.02 -21.04 7.75
CA SER A 21 6.02 -21.74 9.04
C SER A 21 7.44 -22.07 9.50
N TYR A 22 8.30 -22.51 8.58
CA TYR A 22 9.70 -22.79 8.88
C TYR A 22 10.50 -21.52 9.16
N ALA A 23 10.30 -20.44 8.39
CA ALA A 23 10.93 -19.15 8.61
C ALA A 23 10.56 -18.56 9.99
N ALA A 24 9.30 -18.72 10.42
CA ALA A 24 8.83 -18.29 11.73
C ALA A 24 9.48 -19.05 12.90
N LYS A 25 9.82 -20.33 12.72
CA LYS A 25 10.52 -21.15 13.72
C LYS A 25 12.02 -20.93 13.75
N THR A 26 12.59 -20.36 12.68
CA THR A 26 14.02 -20.20 12.50
C THR A 26 14.36 -18.76 12.11
N SER A 27 14.67 -18.52 10.84
CA SER A 27 14.90 -17.20 10.26
C SER A 27 14.65 -17.24 8.76
N ILE A 28 14.43 -16.08 8.14
CA ILE A 28 14.27 -15.96 6.68
C ILE A 28 15.51 -16.46 5.94
N THR A 29 16.71 -16.24 6.49
CA THR A 29 17.97 -16.69 5.89
C THR A 29 18.05 -18.21 5.80
N LYS A 30 17.78 -18.89 6.91
CA LYS A 30 17.77 -20.37 6.96
C LYS A 30 16.64 -20.97 6.12
N ALA A 31 15.49 -20.30 6.03
CA ALA A 31 14.41 -20.74 5.17
C ALA A 31 14.76 -20.62 3.67
N ALA A 32 15.41 -19.53 3.28
CA ALA A 32 15.85 -19.33 1.90
C ALA A 32 16.85 -20.39 1.45
N GLU A 33 17.85 -20.70 2.29
CA GLU A 33 18.83 -21.75 2.03
C GLU A 33 18.16 -23.13 1.93
N LYS A 34 17.26 -23.45 2.87
CA LYS A 34 16.60 -24.76 2.93
C LYS A 34 15.66 -25.02 1.76
N PHE A 35 14.86 -24.02 1.38
CA PHE A 35 13.82 -24.16 0.35
C PHE A 35 14.29 -23.66 -1.02
N ASN A 36 15.52 -23.17 -1.13
CA ASN A 36 16.08 -22.55 -2.34
C ASN A 36 15.15 -21.46 -2.91
N VAL A 37 14.68 -20.58 -2.03
CA VAL A 37 13.80 -19.45 -2.36
C VAL A 37 14.51 -18.17 -1.97
N HIS A 38 14.47 -17.16 -2.82
CA HIS A 38 15.10 -15.87 -2.54
C HIS A 38 14.49 -15.21 -1.29
N HIS A 39 15.31 -14.58 -0.44
CA HIS A 39 14.86 -13.97 0.82
C HIS A 39 13.72 -12.95 0.62
N SER A 40 13.75 -12.19 -0.48
CA SER A 40 12.68 -11.24 -0.81
C SER A 40 11.34 -11.94 -1.01
N SER A 41 11.29 -13.08 -1.70
CA SER A 41 10.06 -13.86 -1.90
C SER A 41 9.49 -14.37 -0.58
N ILE A 42 10.35 -14.81 0.34
CA ILE A 42 9.91 -15.27 1.67
C ILE A 42 9.35 -14.11 2.50
N SER A 43 10.03 -12.96 2.53
CA SER A 43 9.53 -11.74 3.18
C SER A 43 8.17 -11.32 2.65
N LEU A 44 8.00 -11.37 1.33
CA LEU A 44 6.72 -11.09 0.67
C LEU A 44 5.61 -12.02 1.15
N TRP A 45 5.86 -13.33 1.17
CA TRP A 45 4.84 -14.31 1.61
C TRP A 45 4.51 -14.17 3.10
N ILE A 46 5.47 -13.82 3.94
CA ILE A 46 5.22 -13.53 5.36
C ILE A 46 4.29 -12.32 5.51
N GLN A 47 4.52 -11.25 4.74
CA GLN A 47 3.64 -10.08 4.74
C GLN A 47 2.24 -10.40 4.20
N GLU A 48 2.17 -11.15 3.10
CA GLU A 48 0.91 -11.65 2.52
C GLU A 48 0.09 -12.42 3.56
N LYS A 49 0.73 -13.36 4.28
CA LYS A 49 0.07 -14.12 5.35
C LYS A 49 -0.40 -13.24 6.49
N LYS A 50 0.42 -12.31 6.98
CA LYS A 50 0.03 -11.39 8.07
C LYS A 50 -1.19 -10.55 7.67
N LEU A 51 -1.27 -10.13 6.43
CA LEU A 51 -2.43 -9.38 5.93
C LEU A 51 -3.66 -10.28 5.84
N GLN A 52 -3.51 -11.50 5.35
CA GLN A 52 -4.59 -12.49 5.29
C GLN A 52 -5.15 -12.82 6.68
N ASP A 53 -4.27 -13.04 7.66
CA ASP A 53 -4.65 -13.35 9.05
C ASP A 53 -5.42 -12.17 9.67
N ARG A 54 -5.05 -10.92 9.34
CA ARG A 54 -5.79 -9.71 9.77
C ARG A 54 -7.17 -9.59 9.13
N ILE A 55 -7.32 -10.00 7.87
CA ILE A 55 -8.62 -10.05 7.18
C ILE A 55 -9.52 -11.12 7.84
N SER A 56 -8.94 -12.25 8.23
CA SER A 56 -9.69 -13.34 8.89
C SER A 56 -10.00 -13.08 10.36
N ALA A 57 -9.35 -12.11 11.00
CA ALA A 57 -9.53 -11.75 12.41
C ALA A 57 -10.47 -10.54 12.64
N GLY A 58 -11.15 -10.04 11.59
CA GLY A 58 -12.10 -8.92 11.68
C GLY A 58 -13.53 -9.35 12.03
N ASP A 59 -14.04 -8.78 13.10
CA ASP A 59 -15.34 -8.96 13.78
C ASP A 59 -16.57 -9.16 12.90
N GLY A 60 -17.48 -10.00 13.40
CA GLY A 60 -18.83 -10.16 12.90
C GLY A 60 -19.67 -8.92 13.16
N ASP A 61 -20.05 -8.24 12.07
CA ASP A 61 -21.42 -7.80 11.80
C ASP A 61 -21.41 -7.12 10.43
N HIS A 62 -21.65 -7.90 9.39
CA HIS A 62 -22.24 -7.34 8.18
C HIS A 62 -23.06 -8.42 7.48
N GLU A 63 -24.36 -8.17 7.43
CA GLU A 63 -25.33 -8.90 6.62
C GLU A 63 -24.77 -9.17 5.22
N THR A 64 -24.93 -10.41 4.78
CA THR A 64 -24.61 -10.87 3.45
C THR A 64 -25.39 -10.08 2.40
N CYS A 65 -24.68 -9.30 1.60
CA CYS A 65 -25.05 -9.01 0.21
C CYS A 65 -23.77 -9.02 -0.64
N GLY A 66 -23.83 -9.73 -1.76
CA GLY A 66 -22.70 -10.12 -2.60
C GLY A 66 -21.84 -8.96 -3.12
N ASP A 67 -20.63 -9.31 -3.54
CA ASP A 67 -19.54 -8.42 -3.96
C ASP A 67 -18.90 -7.61 -2.83
N LEU A 68 -18.20 -8.33 -1.94
CA LEU A 68 -17.13 -7.76 -1.13
C LEU A 68 -16.17 -7.02 -2.06
N ASN A 69 -16.24 -5.70 -2.00
CA ASN A 69 -15.57 -4.77 -2.87
C ASN A 69 -14.06 -4.86 -2.60
N ILE A 70 -13.37 -5.81 -3.25
CA ILE A 70 -11.93 -6.09 -3.09
C ILE A 70 -11.11 -4.79 -3.24
N GLY A 71 -11.57 -3.85 -4.07
CA GLY A 71 -10.98 -2.52 -4.19
C GLY A 71 -11.05 -1.70 -2.89
N LYS A 72 -12.14 -1.75 -2.14
CA LYS A 72 -12.30 -1.06 -0.85
C LYS A 72 -11.36 -1.63 0.21
N LEU A 73 -11.12 -2.95 0.20
CA LEU A 73 -10.14 -3.60 1.09
C LEU A 73 -8.69 -3.24 0.74
N CYS A 74 -8.38 -3.10 -0.55
CA CYS A 74 -7.07 -2.66 -1.01
C CYS A 74 -6.80 -1.20 -0.57
N GLU A 75 -7.79 -0.33 -0.74
CA GLU A 75 -7.71 1.06 -0.28
C GLU A 75 -7.52 1.15 1.23
N SER A 76 -8.35 0.47 2.03
CA SER A 76 -8.24 0.52 3.49
C SER A 76 -6.88 0.01 3.97
N SER A 77 -6.38 -1.10 3.40
CA SER A 77 -5.06 -1.65 3.71
C SER A 77 -3.94 -0.62 3.47
N PHE A 78 -4.00 0.11 2.35
CA PHE A 78 -3.02 1.14 2.04
C PHE A 78 -3.09 2.33 3.01
N ILE A 79 -4.31 2.81 3.29
CA ILE A 79 -4.55 3.95 4.19
C ILE A 79 -4.11 3.61 5.62
N ASP A 80 -4.41 2.40 6.10
CA ASP A 80 -3.98 1.93 7.41
C ASP A 80 -2.45 1.84 7.49
N TRP A 81 -1.81 1.31 6.45
CA TRP A 81 -0.35 1.26 6.40
C TRP A 81 0.25 2.66 6.42
N LEU A 82 -0.27 3.60 5.64
CA LEU A 82 0.19 5.00 5.64
C LEU A 82 0.05 5.64 7.03
N THR A 83 -1.09 5.41 7.69
CA THR A 83 -1.37 5.95 9.02
C THR A 83 -0.38 5.42 10.06
N ASN A 84 -0.12 4.12 10.05
CA ASN A 84 0.79 3.48 11.01
C ASN A 84 2.27 3.84 10.78
N ASN A 85 2.65 4.20 9.56
CA ASN A 85 4.04 4.51 9.20
C ASN A 85 4.28 6.00 9.00
N LEU A 86 3.32 6.87 9.34
CA LEU A 86 3.30 8.29 8.99
C LEU A 86 4.59 9.02 9.39
N SER A 87 5.22 8.69 10.52
CA SER A 87 6.45 9.36 10.97
C SER A 87 7.72 8.98 10.19
N THR A 88 7.70 7.90 9.42
CA THR A 88 8.88 7.30 8.77
C THR A 88 8.74 7.15 7.26
N LEU A 89 7.68 7.72 6.67
CA LEU A 89 7.42 7.58 5.24
C LEU A 89 8.54 8.17 4.38
N THR A 90 9.01 7.35 3.44
CA THR A 90 9.90 7.74 2.36
C THR A 90 9.24 7.45 1.02
N TYR A 91 9.77 8.03 -0.06
CA TYR A 91 9.30 7.71 -1.41
C TYR A 91 9.42 6.20 -1.70
N GLU A 92 10.56 5.58 -1.37
CA GLU A 92 10.78 4.16 -1.63
C GLU A 92 9.82 3.29 -0.82
N SER A 93 9.59 3.58 0.46
CA SER A 93 8.66 2.78 1.27
C SER A 93 7.23 2.86 0.73
N ILE A 94 6.80 4.03 0.24
CA ILE A 94 5.47 4.18 -0.39
C ILE A 94 5.41 3.39 -1.70
N ARG A 95 6.43 3.51 -2.55
CA ARG A 95 6.52 2.80 -3.83
C ARG A 95 6.50 1.29 -3.65
N GLU A 96 7.30 0.77 -2.72
CA GLU A 96 7.31 -0.65 -2.35
C GLU A 96 5.93 -1.08 -1.89
N GLN A 97 5.30 -0.36 -0.96
CA GLN A 97 3.98 -0.73 -0.47
C GLN A 97 2.92 -0.77 -1.56
N VAL A 98 2.88 0.22 -2.46
CA VAL A 98 1.92 0.22 -3.56
C VAL A 98 2.17 -0.98 -4.48
N ASN A 99 3.43 -1.31 -4.78
CA ASN A 99 3.78 -2.49 -5.58
C ASN A 99 3.39 -3.81 -4.90
N LEU A 100 3.53 -3.92 -3.57
CA LEU A 100 3.03 -5.05 -2.79
C LEU A 100 1.52 -5.22 -2.97
N LEU A 101 0.76 -4.12 -2.89
CA LEU A 101 -0.69 -4.17 -3.07
C LEU A 101 -1.08 -4.61 -4.49
N LYS A 102 -0.30 -4.27 -5.53
CA LYS A 102 -0.55 -4.78 -6.90
C LYS A 102 -0.37 -6.29 -7.05
N ILE A 103 0.46 -6.89 -6.19
CA ILE A 103 0.71 -8.33 -6.18
C ILE A 103 -0.41 -9.04 -5.42
N ILE A 104 -0.77 -8.51 -4.25
CA ILE A 104 -1.73 -9.12 -3.33
C ILE A 104 -3.17 -9.02 -3.88
N TYR A 105 -3.56 -7.84 -4.38
CA TYR A 105 -4.94 -7.59 -4.79
C TYR A 105 -5.10 -7.78 -6.31
N GLN A 106 -6.03 -8.65 -6.69
CA GLN A 106 -6.35 -8.90 -8.10
C GLN A 106 -6.98 -7.67 -8.78
N ASN A 107 -7.74 -6.88 -8.02
CA ASN A 107 -8.38 -5.64 -8.47
C ASN A 107 -7.99 -4.49 -7.54
N ILE A 108 -7.29 -3.51 -8.11
CA ILE A 108 -6.76 -2.36 -7.40
C ILE A 108 -7.61 -1.15 -7.77
N PRO A 109 -8.00 -0.29 -6.82
CA PRO A 109 -8.71 0.93 -7.14
C PRO A 109 -8.00 1.74 -8.23
N THR A 110 -8.77 2.26 -9.19
CA THR A 110 -8.23 3.02 -10.33
C THR A 110 -7.32 4.16 -9.87
N TRP A 111 -7.67 4.87 -8.80
CA TRP A 111 -6.83 5.95 -8.28
C TRP A 111 -5.47 5.45 -7.78
N LEU A 112 -5.42 4.28 -7.16
CA LEU A 112 -4.20 3.69 -6.61
C LEU A 112 -3.34 3.07 -7.71
N SER A 113 -3.97 2.53 -8.77
CA SER A 113 -3.27 2.15 -10.01
C SER A 113 -2.63 3.36 -10.67
N ASN A 114 -3.40 4.44 -10.89
CA ASN A 114 -2.90 5.69 -11.46
C ASN A 114 -1.81 6.33 -10.59
N TYR A 115 -1.94 6.20 -9.26
CA TYR A 115 -0.93 6.65 -8.32
C TYR A 115 0.35 5.82 -8.43
N SER A 116 0.24 4.49 -8.54
CA SER A 116 1.38 3.60 -8.78
C SER A 116 2.13 4.00 -10.05
N ASP A 117 1.44 4.22 -11.15
CA ASP A 117 2.08 4.59 -12.41
C ASP A 117 2.80 5.95 -12.28
N ARG A 118 2.21 6.90 -11.54
CA ARG A 118 2.85 8.18 -11.18
C ARG A 118 4.11 8.02 -10.35
N LEU A 119 4.18 7.03 -9.46
CA LEU A 119 5.37 6.79 -8.66
C LEU A 119 6.56 6.35 -9.53
N GLU A 120 6.32 5.73 -10.69
CA GLU A 120 7.37 5.25 -11.60
C GLU A 120 7.84 6.32 -12.61
N VAL A 121 7.09 7.41 -12.81
CA VAL A 121 7.49 8.45 -13.78
C VAL A 121 8.67 9.28 -13.24
N PRO A 122 9.76 9.46 -14.02
CA PRO A 122 10.92 10.25 -13.60
C PRO A 122 10.56 11.70 -13.26
N ASP A 123 9.75 12.36 -14.11
CA ASP A 123 9.29 13.74 -13.94
C ASP A 123 7.75 13.82 -13.88
N LEU A 124 7.23 14.43 -12.81
CA LEU A 124 5.80 14.70 -12.63
C LEU A 124 5.21 15.54 -13.76
N LYS A 125 5.99 16.40 -14.42
CA LYS A 125 5.51 17.25 -15.52
C LYS A 125 5.07 16.43 -16.73
N ASN A 126 5.63 15.24 -16.90
CA ASN A 126 5.29 14.34 -17.99
C ASN A 126 4.13 13.41 -17.63
N SER A 127 3.61 13.47 -16.40
CA SER A 127 2.48 12.67 -15.97
C SER A 127 1.17 13.29 -16.50
N THR A 128 0.66 12.72 -17.60
CA THR A 128 -0.66 13.05 -18.16
C THR A 128 -1.82 12.43 -17.38
N VAL A 129 -1.54 11.51 -16.44
CA VAL A 129 -2.58 10.81 -15.68
C VAL A 129 -3.18 11.72 -14.60
N HIS A 130 -4.48 11.99 -14.74
CA HIS A 130 -5.29 12.69 -13.74
C HIS A 130 -5.75 11.68 -12.67
N THR A 131 -5.20 11.80 -11.47
CA THR A 131 -5.53 10.90 -10.35
C THR A 131 -6.50 11.57 -9.39
N LEU A 132 -7.68 10.94 -9.20
CA LEU A 132 -8.67 11.34 -8.21
C LEU A 132 -8.36 10.70 -6.86
N TYR A 133 -7.60 11.41 -6.03
CA TYR A 133 -7.22 10.89 -4.71
C TYR A 133 -8.40 10.90 -3.72
N PRO A 134 -8.57 9.84 -2.91
CA PRO A 134 -9.59 9.81 -1.88
C PRO A 134 -9.31 10.83 -0.76
N PRO A 135 -10.35 11.35 -0.08
CA PRO A 135 -10.19 12.35 0.96
C PRO A 135 -9.25 11.94 2.11
N GLN A 136 -9.29 10.66 2.51
CA GLN A 136 -8.47 10.09 3.57
C GLN A 136 -6.99 10.19 3.23
N PHE A 137 -6.62 9.80 2.01
CA PHE A 137 -5.24 9.93 1.52
C PHE A 137 -4.78 11.39 1.54
N LYS A 138 -5.59 12.31 1.00
CA LYS A 138 -5.26 13.76 1.00
C LYS A 138 -5.01 14.28 2.41
N SER A 139 -5.86 13.89 3.37
CA SER A 139 -5.72 14.28 4.77
C SER A 139 -4.42 13.74 5.37
N LEU A 140 -4.07 12.47 5.14
CA LEU A 140 -2.82 11.88 5.63
C LEU A 140 -1.58 12.57 5.07
N VAL A 141 -1.58 12.94 3.79
CA VAL A 141 -0.47 13.70 3.18
C VAL A 141 -0.31 15.06 3.86
N VAL A 142 -1.41 15.74 4.17
CA VAL A 142 -1.39 17.02 4.91
C VAL A 142 -0.85 16.80 6.33
N SER A 143 -1.36 15.80 7.06
CA SER A 143 -0.89 15.45 8.40
C SER A 143 0.61 15.12 8.41
N PHE A 144 1.09 14.34 7.44
CA PHE A 144 2.52 14.07 7.27
C PHE A 144 3.32 15.35 7.08
N SER A 145 2.85 16.25 6.21
CA SER A 145 3.52 17.52 5.96
C SER A 145 3.65 18.38 7.21
N ASP A 146 2.64 18.35 8.09
CA ASP A 146 2.64 19.13 9.33
C ASP A 146 3.51 18.49 10.42
N LEU A 147 3.46 17.16 10.54
CA LEU A 147 4.23 16.41 11.55
C LEU A 147 5.73 16.36 11.25
N SER A 148 6.09 16.14 9.98
CA SER A 148 7.49 15.94 9.57
C SER A 148 8.32 17.22 9.58
N LYS A 149 7.68 18.40 9.66
CA LYS A 149 8.31 19.73 9.52
C LYS A 149 9.13 19.89 8.23
N LEU A 150 8.89 19.03 7.23
CA LEU A 150 9.56 19.09 5.95
C LEU A 150 8.96 20.18 5.06
N SER A 151 9.78 20.78 4.21
CA SER A 151 9.28 21.72 3.19
C SER A 151 8.27 21.03 2.26
N GLN A 152 7.32 21.79 1.70
CA GLN A 152 6.40 21.27 0.67
C GLN A 152 7.13 20.64 -0.52
N SER A 153 8.35 21.10 -0.85
CA SER A 153 9.15 20.50 -1.92
C SER A 153 9.62 19.08 -1.59
N HIS A 154 9.92 18.79 -0.33
CA HIS A 154 10.34 17.46 0.12
C HIS A 154 9.13 16.51 0.18
N VAL A 155 8.01 16.96 0.75
CA VAL A 155 6.76 16.19 0.80
C VAL A 155 6.25 15.87 -0.62
N SER A 156 6.34 16.84 -1.53
CA SER A 156 6.00 16.67 -2.95
C SER A 156 6.81 15.56 -3.62
N LYS A 157 8.10 15.41 -3.28
CA LYS A 157 8.96 14.33 -3.78
C LYS A 157 8.57 12.98 -3.18
N ILE A 158 8.34 12.93 -1.87
CA ILE A 158 7.96 11.70 -1.14
C ILE A 158 6.68 11.09 -1.74
N PHE A 159 5.63 11.90 -1.87
CA PHE A 159 4.34 11.42 -2.34
C PHE A 159 4.14 11.56 -3.85
N ARG A 160 5.12 12.06 -4.61
CA ARG A 160 4.99 12.37 -6.05
C ARG A 160 3.69 13.14 -6.39
N ILE A 161 3.38 14.15 -5.58
CA ILE A 161 2.23 15.05 -5.75
C ILE A 161 2.75 16.46 -5.99
N SER A 162 2.12 17.23 -6.87
CA SER A 162 2.59 18.58 -7.16
C SER A 162 2.46 19.49 -5.93
N ARG A 163 3.40 20.45 -5.78
CA ARG A 163 3.32 21.46 -4.71
C ARG A 163 2.01 22.27 -4.76
N LYS A 164 1.48 22.51 -5.96
CA LYS A 164 0.19 23.18 -6.15
C LYS A 164 -0.95 22.39 -5.50
N GLN A 165 -1.07 21.09 -5.81
CA GLN A 165 -2.07 20.22 -5.20
C GLN A 165 -1.90 20.11 -3.69
N LEU A 166 -0.65 19.96 -3.20
CA LEU A 166 -0.38 19.92 -1.77
C LEU A 166 -0.84 21.21 -1.06
N SER A 167 -0.56 22.37 -1.65
CA SER A 167 -0.99 23.66 -1.10
C SER A 167 -2.52 23.80 -1.09
N GLU A 168 -3.20 23.36 -2.16
CA GLU A 168 -4.66 23.33 -2.21
C GLU A 168 -5.24 22.45 -1.10
N TRP A 169 -4.70 21.23 -0.92
CA TRP A 169 -5.16 20.33 0.14
C TRP A 169 -4.88 20.88 1.53
N GLN A 170 -3.71 21.49 1.76
CA GLN A 170 -3.44 22.14 3.03
C GLN A 170 -4.46 23.23 3.34
N LYS A 171 -4.88 24.04 2.36
CA LYS A 171 -5.96 25.02 2.56
C LYS A 171 -7.28 24.33 2.92
N THR A 172 -7.67 23.31 2.16
CA THR A 172 -8.96 22.61 2.36
C THR A 172 -9.04 21.84 3.67
N TYR A 173 -7.98 21.14 4.07
CA TYR A 173 -8.00 20.21 5.20
C TYR A 173 -7.50 20.85 6.51
N LYS A 174 -6.66 21.90 6.48
CA LYS A 174 -6.32 22.65 7.71
C LYS A 174 -7.50 23.47 8.23
N LEU A 175 -8.36 24.00 7.35
CA LEU A 175 -9.57 24.73 7.76
C LEU A 175 -10.60 23.81 8.45
N LYS A 176 -10.61 22.50 8.16
CA LYS A 176 -11.51 21.53 8.80
C LYS A 176 -11.05 21.06 10.18
N GLY A 177 -9.79 21.34 10.59
CA GLY A 177 -9.27 21.04 11.92
C GLY A 177 -9.58 22.09 12.99
N ASN A 178 -10.29 23.18 12.64
CA ASN A 178 -10.63 24.27 13.56
C ASN A 178 -12.04 24.19 14.18
N PHE A 179 -12.81 23.13 13.91
CA PHE A 179 -13.98 22.83 14.74
C PHE A 179 -13.53 21.96 15.91
N LYS A 180 -13.10 22.64 16.98
CA LYS A 180 -13.10 22.06 18.33
C LYS A 180 -14.54 21.68 18.67
N VAL A 181 -14.75 20.42 19.03
CA VAL A 181 -15.83 20.05 19.96
C VAL A 181 -15.40 20.53 21.35
#